data_AF-A0A060SDV6-F1
#
_entry.id   AF-A0A060SDV6-F1
#
_cell.length_a   1.000
_cell.length_b   1.000
_cell.length_c   1.000
_cell.angle_alpha   90.00
_cell.angle_beta   90.00
_cell.angle_gamma   90.00
#
_symmetry.space_group_name_H-M   'P 1'
#
loop_
_entity.id
_entity.type
_entity.pdbx_description
1 polymer ?
#
loop_
_entity_poly.entity_id
_entity_poly.type
_entity_poly.pdbx_seq_one_letter_code
_entity_poly.pdbx_strand_id
1 'polypeptide(L)'
;MRSFAVFTLLAAVITTSLANPASSLTKRAAEYSNNCKGSGLCSNTIRSDCEKAIATVNPSSSYSDQAQFSVGHCYMIYATNGAGAQEVSGQTIIDTANTILENCSGVCGSYGTNNVGCSSCHVTLNYRSA
;
A
#
# COMPACT_ATOMS: atom_id res chain seq x y z
N MET A 1 -23.16 22.18 75.14
CA MET A 1 -23.38 23.40 74.32
C MET A 1 -22.60 23.20 73.03
N ARG A 2 -23.26 22.73 71.96
CA ARG A 2 -23.64 23.53 70.76
C ARG A 2 -22.44 24.24 70.12
N SER A 3 -22.01 23.77 68.95
CA SER A 3 -22.33 24.42 67.68
C SER A 3 -21.83 23.61 66.48
N PHE A 4 -22.75 23.39 65.54
CA PHE A 4 -22.49 23.00 64.15
C PHE A 4 -22.02 24.23 63.37
N ALA A 5 -21.10 24.05 62.43
CA ALA A 5 -21.00 24.92 61.25
C ALA A 5 -20.40 24.13 60.08
N VAL A 6 -21.25 23.86 59.09
CA VAL A 6 -20.91 23.38 57.75
C VAL A 6 -20.54 24.60 56.91
N PHE A 7 -19.44 24.54 56.17
CA PHE A 7 -19.26 25.38 54.97
C PHE A 7 -18.75 24.50 53.83
N THR A 8 -19.67 24.23 52.91
CA THR A 8 -19.45 23.73 51.55
C THR A 8 -18.60 24.72 50.74
N LEU A 9 -17.52 24.26 50.13
CA LEU A 9 -16.80 24.97 49.08
C LEU A 9 -16.93 24.18 47.78
N LEU A 10 -17.62 24.78 46.82
CA LEU A 10 -17.94 24.25 45.51
C LEU A 10 -16.93 24.78 44.48
N ALA A 11 -16.39 23.84 43.68
CA ALA A 11 -15.94 23.93 42.29
C ALA A 11 -14.83 24.91 41.86
N ALA A 12 -13.78 24.37 41.22
CA ALA A 12 -13.58 24.44 39.77
C ALA A 12 -12.28 23.72 39.38
N VAL A 13 -12.37 22.50 38.84
CA VAL A 13 -11.23 21.89 38.13
C VAL A 13 -11.49 22.06 36.64
N ILE A 14 -10.85 23.07 36.05
CA ILE A 14 -10.75 23.25 34.60
C ILE A 14 -9.68 22.28 34.13
N THR A 15 -10.05 21.07 33.72
CA THR A 15 -9.14 20.24 32.92
C THR A 15 -9.16 20.78 31.50
N THR A 16 -8.08 21.46 31.13
CA THR A 16 -7.77 21.85 29.76
C THR A 16 -7.81 20.60 28.87
N SER A 17 -8.68 20.59 27.87
CA SER A 17 -8.63 19.60 26.80
C SER A 17 -7.28 19.74 26.10
N LEU A 18 -6.40 18.74 26.26
CA LEU A 18 -5.31 18.54 25.32
C LEU A 18 -5.97 18.20 23.99
N ALA A 19 -6.08 19.22 23.13
CA ALA A 19 -6.39 19.03 21.74
C ALA A 19 -5.41 18.00 21.18
N ASN A 20 -5.91 16.81 20.86
CA ASN A 20 -5.18 15.86 20.02
C ASN A 20 -4.86 16.61 18.70
N PRO A 21 -3.59 16.82 18.34
CA PRO A 21 -3.29 17.03 16.94
C PRO A 21 -3.50 15.68 16.25
N ALA A 22 -4.74 15.38 15.86
CA ALA A 22 -5.02 14.44 14.79
C ALA A 22 -4.49 15.08 13.50
N SER A 23 -3.18 15.13 13.35
CA SER A 23 -2.50 15.93 12.31
C SER A 23 -1.19 15.29 11.88
N SER A 24 -1.17 13.96 11.79
CA SER A 24 -0.06 13.24 11.14
C SER A 24 -0.45 11.93 10.45
N LEU A 25 -1.63 11.37 10.73
CA LEU A 25 -2.09 10.11 10.09
C LEU A 25 -2.66 10.30 8.68
N THR A 26 -3.15 11.50 8.34
CA THR A 26 -3.72 11.77 7.00
C THR A 26 -2.68 12.09 5.94
N LYS A 27 -1.39 12.21 6.31
CA LYS A 27 -0.30 12.51 5.35
C LYS A 27 0.52 11.29 4.91
N ARG A 28 0.34 10.11 5.52
CA ARG A 28 1.02 8.87 5.07
C ARG A 28 0.15 7.94 4.23
N ALA A 29 -1.15 8.22 4.09
CA ALA A 29 -2.06 7.45 3.26
C ALA A 29 -2.00 7.81 1.76
N ALA A 30 -1.03 8.62 1.31
CA ALA A 30 -1.06 9.24 -0.02
C ALA A 30 0.25 9.20 -0.83
N GLU A 31 1.27 8.40 -0.45
CA GLU A 31 2.50 8.35 -1.27
C GLU A 31 2.50 7.30 -2.39
N TYR A 32 1.60 6.31 -2.36
CA TYR A 32 1.47 5.32 -3.44
C TYR A 32 0.00 5.12 -3.80
N SER A 33 -0.59 6.13 -4.43
CA SER A 33 -1.88 5.97 -5.09
C SER A 33 -1.73 5.09 -6.34
N ASN A 34 -2.76 4.29 -6.62
CA ASN A 34 -2.84 3.50 -7.86
C ASN A 34 -2.60 4.42 -9.06
N ASN A 35 -1.65 4.06 -9.91
CA ASN A 35 -1.27 4.89 -11.05
C ASN A 35 -0.77 4.04 -12.21
N CYS A 36 -0.83 4.61 -13.41
CA CYS A 36 -0.31 4.03 -14.65
C CYS A 36 1.02 4.65 -15.08
N LYS A 37 1.86 5.05 -14.12
CA LYS A 37 3.20 5.58 -14.41
C LYS A 37 4.19 4.42 -14.59
N GLY A 38 5.19 4.66 -15.39
CA GLY A 38 6.28 3.73 -15.66
C GLY A 38 7.32 4.38 -16.56
N SER A 39 8.22 3.56 -17.09
CA SER A 39 9.18 3.94 -18.12
C SER A 39 8.48 4.53 -19.35
N GLY A 40 9.12 5.47 -20.04
CA GLY A 40 8.66 5.96 -21.35
C GLY A 40 8.66 4.88 -22.45
N LEU A 41 9.26 3.71 -22.18
CA LEU A 41 9.26 2.54 -23.06
C LEU A 41 8.11 1.57 -22.78
N CYS A 42 7.29 1.86 -21.77
CA CYS A 42 6.07 1.12 -21.50
C CYS A 42 5.08 1.26 -22.65
N SER A 43 4.77 0.15 -23.30
CA SER A 43 3.81 0.09 -24.40
C SER A 43 3.29 -1.34 -24.54
N ASN A 44 2.26 -1.54 -25.34
CA ASN A 44 1.67 -2.87 -25.56
C ASN A 44 2.67 -3.92 -26.12
N THR A 45 3.86 -3.51 -26.58
CA THR A 45 4.90 -4.46 -27.01
C THR A 45 5.40 -5.37 -25.88
N ILE A 46 5.37 -4.91 -24.62
CA ILE A 46 5.78 -5.73 -23.47
C ILE A 46 4.63 -6.48 -22.80
N ARG A 47 3.39 -6.35 -23.32
CA ARG A 47 2.20 -6.96 -22.71
C ARG A 47 2.35 -8.47 -22.54
N SER A 48 2.77 -9.16 -23.58
CA SER A 48 2.94 -10.63 -23.55
C SER A 48 4.00 -11.06 -22.52
N ASP A 49 5.05 -10.26 -22.34
CA ASP A 49 6.07 -10.53 -21.32
C ASP A 49 5.51 -10.33 -19.90
N CYS A 50 4.63 -9.35 -19.69
CA CYS A 50 3.95 -9.17 -18.42
C CYS A 50 2.92 -10.27 -18.13
N GLU A 51 2.17 -10.73 -19.12
CA GLU A 51 1.26 -11.87 -18.97
C GLU A 51 2.04 -13.15 -18.60
N LYS A 52 3.22 -13.36 -19.21
CA LYS A 52 4.11 -14.46 -18.83
C LYS A 52 4.69 -14.29 -17.42
N ALA A 53 5.10 -13.08 -17.04
CA ALA A 53 5.57 -12.75 -15.70
C ALA A 53 4.51 -13.12 -14.64
N ILE A 54 3.26 -12.69 -14.85
CA ILE A 54 2.12 -13.02 -13.98
C ILE A 54 1.93 -14.54 -13.89
N ALA A 55 2.04 -15.27 -15.00
CA ALA A 55 1.89 -16.72 -15.02
C ALA A 55 2.98 -17.49 -14.24
N THR A 56 4.12 -16.85 -13.91
CA THR A 56 5.16 -17.48 -13.06
C THR A 56 4.83 -17.44 -11.57
N VAL A 57 3.87 -16.60 -11.15
CA VAL A 57 3.48 -16.46 -9.76
C VAL A 57 2.69 -17.70 -9.35
N ASN A 58 3.17 -18.45 -8.35
CA ASN A 58 2.37 -19.51 -7.73
C ASN A 58 1.26 -18.88 -6.87
N PRO A 59 -0.04 -19.07 -7.21
CA PRO A 59 -1.15 -18.43 -6.51
C PRO A 59 -1.29 -18.86 -5.04
N SER A 60 -0.81 -20.06 -4.68
CA SER A 60 -0.90 -20.63 -3.33
C SER A 60 0.30 -20.32 -2.44
N SER A 61 1.33 -19.64 -2.97
CA SER A 61 2.50 -19.21 -2.18
C SER A 61 2.26 -17.86 -1.52
N SER A 62 3.02 -17.57 -0.47
CA SER A 62 3.09 -16.23 0.12
C SER A 62 4.42 -15.58 -0.24
N TYR A 63 4.40 -14.29 -0.54
CA TYR A 63 5.56 -13.54 -0.97
C TYR A 63 5.75 -12.30 -0.10
N SER A 64 7.01 -12.02 0.24
CA SER A 64 7.44 -10.89 1.06
C SER A 64 8.03 -9.77 0.21
N ASP A 65 8.43 -8.68 0.87
CA ASP A 65 8.98 -7.48 0.22
C ASP A 65 10.08 -7.82 -0.80
N GLN A 66 10.04 -7.13 -1.94
CA GLN A 66 10.96 -7.26 -3.05
C GLN A 66 10.89 -8.58 -3.84
N ALA A 67 9.82 -9.36 -3.70
CA ALA A 67 9.58 -10.53 -4.56
C ALA A 67 9.41 -10.10 -6.03
N GLN A 68 10.21 -10.67 -6.93
CA GLN A 68 10.26 -10.31 -8.35
C GLN A 68 9.87 -11.48 -9.25
N PHE A 69 9.10 -11.17 -10.30
CA PHE A 69 8.53 -12.15 -11.24
C PHE A 69 8.82 -11.80 -12.70
N SER A 70 9.92 -11.08 -12.92
CA SER A 70 10.17 -10.38 -14.17
C SER A 70 10.56 -11.34 -15.32
N VAL A 71 9.91 -11.23 -16.47
CA VAL A 71 10.13 -12.04 -17.69
C VAL A 71 10.36 -11.11 -18.87
N GLY A 72 11.36 -11.40 -19.71
CA GLY A 72 11.69 -10.56 -20.86
C GLY A 72 11.85 -9.09 -20.47
N HIS A 73 11.16 -8.21 -21.21
CA HIS A 73 11.14 -6.77 -20.94
C HIS A 73 10.18 -6.34 -19.83
N CYS A 74 9.36 -7.24 -19.30
CA CYS A 74 8.48 -6.92 -18.18
C CYS A 74 9.21 -7.07 -16.85
N TYR A 75 9.31 -5.97 -16.13
CA TYR A 75 9.66 -5.93 -14.72
C TYR A 75 8.40 -5.99 -13.89
N MET A 76 8.28 -7.03 -13.06
CA MET A 76 7.18 -7.21 -12.12
C MET A 76 7.74 -7.44 -10.72
N ILE A 77 7.28 -6.65 -9.77
CA ILE A 77 7.72 -6.71 -8.35
C ILE A 77 6.54 -6.49 -7.41
N TYR A 78 6.56 -7.20 -6.28
CA TYR A 78 5.82 -6.85 -5.08
C TYR A 78 6.75 -6.12 -4.09
N ALA A 79 6.35 -4.95 -3.61
CA ALA A 79 7.15 -4.15 -2.69
C ALA A 79 6.29 -3.51 -1.58
N THR A 80 6.91 -3.31 -0.42
CA THR A 80 6.25 -2.75 0.79
C THR A 80 6.72 -1.33 1.11
N ASN A 81 7.69 -0.80 0.34
CA ASN A 81 8.32 0.50 0.53
C ASN A 81 8.86 0.71 1.96
N GLY A 82 9.56 -0.31 2.48
CA GLY A 82 10.20 -0.22 3.80
C GLY A 82 9.24 -0.47 4.97
N ALA A 83 8.01 -0.93 4.73
CA ALA A 83 7.11 -1.41 5.79
C ALA A 83 7.53 -2.78 6.39
N GLY A 84 8.66 -3.33 5.94
CA GLY A 84 9.21 -4.60 6.40
C GLY A 84 8.49 -5.79 5.78
N ALA A 85 8.60 -6.95 6.45
CA ALA A 85 7.97 -8.18 6.03
C ALA A 85 6.43 -8.07 6.17
N GLN A 86 5.79 -7.79 5.04
CA GLN A 86 4.35 -7.83 4.87
C GLN A 86 4.12 -8.89 3.80
N GLU A 87 3.57 -10.04 4.18
CA GLU A 87 3.34 -11.11 3.21
C GLU A 87 1.98 -10.92 2.54
N VAL A 88 1.93 -11.19 1.24
CA VAL A 88 0.69 -11.30 0.47
C VAL A 88 0.66 -12.64 -0.26
N SER A 89 -0.55 -13.13 -0.52
CA SER A 89 -0.71 -14.32 -1.35
C SER A 89 -0.27 -14.04 -2.79
N GLY A 90 0.21 -15.08 -3.48
CA GLY A 90 0.47 -15.02 -4.92
C GLY A 90 -0.76 -14.62 -5.71
N GLN A 91 -1.95 -15.07 -5.31
CA GLN A 91 -3.21 -14.65 -5.93
C GLN A 91 -3.43 -13.14 -5.84
N THR A 92 -3.16 -12.52 -4.68
CA THR A 92 -3.25 -11.06 -4.54
C THR A 92 -2.30 -10.34 -5.50
N ILE A 93 -1.09 -10.86 -5.69
CA ILE A 93 -0.12 -10.30 -6.64
C ILE A 93 -0.63 -10.42 -8.08
N ILE A 94 -1.16 -11.59 -8.45
CA ILE A 94 -1.77 -11.85 -9.77
C ILE A 94 -2.93 -10.90 -10.05
N ASP A 95 -3.88 -10.81 -9.12
CA ASP A 95 -5.08 -9.95 -9.26
C ASP A 95 -4.69 -8.48 -9.41
N THR A 96 -3.73 -8.02 -8.61
CA THR A 96 -3.24 -6.65 -8.66
C THR A 96 -2.55 -6.35 -10.00
N ALA A 97 -1.71 -7.28 -10.49
CA ALA A 97 -1.03 -7.13 -11.77
C ALA A 97 -2.00 -7.15 -12.97
N ASN A 98 -3.00 -8.03 -12.96
CA ASN A 98 -4.05 -8.05 -13.98
C ASN A 98 -4.86 -6.75 -13.98
N THR A 99 -5.18 -6.22 -12.79
CA THR A 99 -5.85 -4.92 -12.66
C THR A 99 -5.04 -3.78 -13.29
N ILE A 100 -3.70 -3.82 -13.23
CA ILE A 100 -2.83 -2.87 -13.94
C ILE A 100 -2.96 -3.06 -15.46
N LEU A 101 -2.86 -4.30 -15.97
CA LEU A 101 -2.95 -4.60 -17.41
C LEU A 101 -4.30 -4.22 -18.04
N GLU A 102 -5.36 -4.22 -17.25
CA GLU A 102 -6.72 -3.84 -17.66
C GLU A 102 -6.91 -2.32 -17.67
N ASN A 103 -6.39 -1.62 -16.66
CA ASN A 103 -6.66 -0.19 -16.48
C ASN A 103 -5.60 0.73 -17.09
N CYS A 104 -4.38 0.24 -17.30
CA CYS A 104 -3.27 1.04 -17.79
C CYS A 104 -2.99 0.75 -19.28
N SER A 105 -3.28 1.73 -20.14
CA SER A 105 -3.12 1.63 -21.60
C SER A 105 -1.68 1.31 -22.05
N GLY A 106 -0.69 1.70 -21.26
CA GLY A 106 0.73 1.44 -21.49
C GLY A 106 1.28 0.20 -20.80
N VAL A 107 0.42 -0.71 -20.28
CA VAL A 107 0.73 -1.95 -19.52
C VAL A 107 1.55 -1.80 -18.23
N CYS A 108 2.08 -0.61 -17.95
CA CYS A 108 2.81 -0.30 -16.73
C CYS A 108 1.97 0.47 -15.74
N GLY A 109 2.27 0.26 -14.47
CA GLY A 109 1.59 0.93 -13.36
C GLY A 109 2.05 0.38 -12.02
N SER A 110 1.59 1.01 -10.95
CA SER A 110 1.81 0.56 -9.57
C SER A 110 0.52 0.68 -8.81
N TYR A 111 -0.01 -0.46 -8.34
CA TYR A 111 -1.31 -0.56 -7.68
C TYR A 111 -1.13 -1.20 -6.31
N GLY A 112 -1.86 -0.69 -5.31
CA GLY A 112 -1.87 -1.25 -3.97
C GLY A 112 -2.47 -2.66 -3.94
N THR A 113 -1.99 -3.51 -3.05
CA THR A 113 -2.45 -4.91 -2.92
C THR A 113 -3.73 -5.05 -2.08
N ASN A 114 -4.43 -3.95 -1.78
CA ASN A 114 -5.63 -3.89 -0.94
C ASN A 114 -5.51 -4.64 0.41
N ASN A 115 -4.30 -4.81 0.94
CA ASN A 115 -4.04 -5.59 2.15
C ASN A 115 -4.34 -4.76 3.42
N VAL A 116 -5.16 -5.33 4.31
CA VAL A 116 -5.49 -4.77 5.64
C VAL A 116 -4.26 -4.90 6.55
N GLY A 117 -3.40 -3.90 6.53
CA GLY A 117 -2.20 -3.86 7.36
C GLY A 117 -0.98 -3.22 6.69
N CYS A 118 -1.01 -3.04 5.37
CA CYS A 118 0.09 -2.42 4.64
C CYS A 118 -0.39 -1.46 3.55
N SER A 119 -0.58 -0.19 3.92
CA SER A 119 -1.01 0.88 3.02
C SER A 119 0.03 1.25 1.96
N SER A 120 1.28 0.82 2.12
CA SER A 120 2.38 1.05 1.19
C SER A 120 2.71 -0.18 0.33
N CYS A 121 2.01 -1.29 0.52
CA CYS A 121 2.19 -2.52 -0.24
C CYS A 121 1.56 -2.41 -1.61
N HIS A 122 2.35 -2.73 -2.64
CA HIS A 122 1.94 -2.55 -4.02
C HIS A 122 2.63 -3.56 -4.93
N VAL A 123 2.01 -3.79 -6.08
CA VAL A 123 2.63 -4.48 -7.22
C VAL A 123 2.92 -3.43 -8.28
N THR A 124 4.09 -3.54 -8.91
CA THR A 124 4.50 -2.68 -10.02
C THR A 124 4.75 -3.53 -11.26
N LEU A 125 4.20 -3.08 -12.39
CA LEU A 125 4.61 -3.48 -13.73
C LEU A 125 5.38 -2.33 -14.37
N ASN A 126 6.58 -2.60 -14.88
CA ASN A 126 7.40 -1.61 -15.58
C ASN A 126 8.17 -2.25 -16.73
N TYR A 127 8.72 -1.42 -17.62
CA TYR A 127 9.72 -1.86 -18.59
C TYR A 127 11.09 -2.06 -17.91
N ARG A 128 11.80 -3.10 -18.31
CA ARG A 128 13.25 -3.25 -18.12
C ARG A 128 13.94 -3.62 -19.43
N SER A 129 15.23 -3.27 -19.55
CA SER A 129 16.08 -3.94 -20.53
C SER A 129 16.14 -5.43 -20.18
N ALA A 130 15.93 -6.29 -21.18
CA ALA A 130 16.06 -7.73 -21.04
C ALA A 130 17.52 -8.16 -21.30
#